data_AF-A0A552V6B0-F1
#
_entry.id   AF-A0A552V6B0-F1
#
_cell.length_a   1.000
_cell.length_b   1.000
_cell.length_c   1.000
_cell.angle_alpha   90.00
_cell.angle_beta   90.00
_cell.angle_gamma   90.00
#
_symmetry.space_group_name_H-M   'P 1'
#
loop_
_entity.id
_entity.type
_entity.pdbx_description
1 polymer ?
#
loop_
_entity_poly.entity_id
_entity_poly.type
_entity_poly.pdbx_seq_one_letter_code
_entity_poly.pdbx_strand_id
1 'polypeptide(L)'
;MEHIINIPVTHSEREALEKFVNTLLEFLPLHSVYVSVESTEIAPRTIITLFLSKECTIDSEDVEPLVNRAIKSYPQFTFALFELWWATDMWKQGSPFFMLYATENELIYSSDTDNAVFSLKHNNPKKLIRNAKKQYLEINAWSHNSFTYVTWYERYGDYKQAAFHLHQALKHTFQIASWILRGEYTSSENLREQQLYIAEVSSAFGKMFDPENAEELAVMEQLDNSCTAVRHNETFVFTEGAVLLSITKAKQFSNDVAKLFKSRIKECKEKIKAVCKVTKVKPEESKGIEVCCDSNITYFINRLRTTTFFKLSQRRQGGNTDGINLQFTNYTELLFTIRDLLKISLHTLYNDDLENSGQIADPSFHLQRLLEITVQLIPHGEGEILDECHQLHLRLKEQDTANTTNEMNKPNLV
;
A
#
# COMPACT_ATOMS: atom_id res chain seq x y z
N MET A 1 -31.21 2.78 15.08
CA MET A 1 -31.52 1.58 14.26
C MET A 1 -30.88 0.41 14.97
N GLU A 2 -31.54 -0.75 15.08
CA GLU A 2 -30.90 -1.93 15.69
C GLU A 2 -29.88 -2.49 14.69
N HIS A 3 -28.60 -2.39 15.05
CA HIS A 3 -27.51 -2.97 14.28
C HIS A 3 -27.28 -4.42 14.75
N ILE A 4 -27.15 -5.36 13.82
CA ILE A 4 -26.81 -6.75 14.16
C ILE A 4 -25.31 -6.81 14.43
N ILE A 5 -24.94 -6.92 15.70
CA ILE A 5 -23.55 -7.08 16.16
C ILE A 5 -23.35 -8.51 16.64
N ASN A 6 -22.47 -9.26 15.97
CA ASN A 6 -22.21 -10.67 16.18
C ASN A 6 -20.93 -10.89 17.00
N ILE A 7 -20.94 -10.50 18.28
CA ILE A 7 -19.81 -10.79 19.19
C ILE A 7 -19.96 -12.20 19.77
N PRO A 8 -18.92 -13.07 19.74
CA PRO A 8 -18.98 -14.39 20.36
C PRO A 8 -19.37 -14.33 21.83
N VAL A 9 -20.29 -15.21 22.25
CA VAL A 9 -20.77 -15.29 23.65
C VAL A 9 -19.63 -15.53 24.65
N THR A 10 -18.55 -16.16 24.19
CA THR A 10 -17.36 -16.49 24.98
C THR A 10 -16.39 -15.32 25.14
N HIS A 11 -16.63 -14.16 24.52
CA HIS A 11 -15.74 -13.01 24.64
C HIS A 11 -15.92 -12.32 26.00
N SER A 12 -14.83 -12.21 26.78
CA SER A 12 -14.85 -11.66 28.14
C SER A 12 -15.37 -10.21 28.22
N GLU A 13 -15.16 -9.44 27.15
CA GLU A 13 -15.48 -8.01 27.09
C GLU A 13 -16.74 -7.71 26.25
N ARG A 14 -17.63 -8.70 26.06
CA ARG A 14 -18.78 -8.61 25.13
C ARG A 14 -19.66 -7.37 25.34
N GLU A 15 -20.13 -7.12 26.56
CA GLU A 15 -21.04 -6.00 26.84
C GLU A 15 -20.37 -4.64 26.54
N ALA A 16 -19.10 -4.51 26.90
CA ALA A 16 -18.32 -3.31 26.65
C ALA A 16 -18.09 -3.08 25.15
N LEU A 17 -17.77 -4.13 24.39
CA LEU A 17 -17.63 -4.08 22.94
C LEU A 17 -18.95 -3.72 22.26
N GLU A 18 -20.05 -4.35 22.65
CA GLU A 18 -21.37 -4.09 22.07
C GLU A 18 -21.81 -2.65 22.30
N LYS A 19 -21.62 -2.13 23.52
CA LYS A 19 -21.90 -0.72 23.85
C LYS A 19 -21.01 0.23 23.05
N PHE A 20 -19.71 -0.06 22.97
CA PHE A 20 -18.76 0.77 22.22
C PHE A 20 -19.08 0.81 20.73
N VAL A 21 -19.30 -0.35 20.10
CA VAL A 21 -19.60 -0.45 18.66
C VAL A 21 -20.94 0.21 18.34
N ASN A 22 -21.97 0.02 19.16
CA ASN A 22 -23.23 0.75 18.99
C ASN A 22 -23.02 2.27 19.05
N THR A 23 -22.22 2.75 20.01
CA THR A 23 -21.88 4.18 20.12
C THR A 23 -21.19 4.68 18.86
N LEU A 24 -20.25 3.91 18.29
CA LEU A 24 -19.58 4.30 17.04
C LEU A 24 -20.56 4.37 15.86
N LEU A 25 -21.44 3.37 15.73
CA LEU A 25 -22.41 3.29 14.63
C LEU A 25 -23.46 4.43 14.66
N GLU A 26 -23.67 5.08 15.81
CA GLU A 26 -24.57 6.23 15.93
C GLU A 26 -24.05 7.50 15.23
N PHE A 27 -22.72 7.68 15.17
CA PHE A 27 -22.13 8.91 14.63
C PHE A 27 -21.16 8.68 13.47
N LEU A 28 -20.78 7.44 13.20
CA LEU A 28 -19.80 7.10 12.18
C LEU A 28 -20.36 6.08 11.17
N PRO A 29 -20.43 6.42 9.87
CA PRO A 29 -20.76 5.48 8.82
C PRO A 29 -19.65 4.43 8.69
N LEU A 30 -19.84 3.26 9.28
CA LEU A 30 -18.90 2.14 9.23
C LEU A 30 -19.35 1.11 8.20
N HIS A 31 -18.40 0.64 7.39
CA HIS A 31 -18.60 -0.51 6.50
C HIS A 31 -18.51 -1.81 7.28
N SER A 32 -17.46 -1.99 8.08
CA SER A 32 -17.28 -3.21 8.87
C SER A 32 -16.43 -2.97 10.12
N VAL A 33 -16.66 -3.81 11.12
CA VAL A 33 -15.92 -3.81 12.38
C VAL A 33 -15.43 -5.22 12.66
N TYR A 34 -14.15 -5.33 12.96
CA TYR A 34 -13.50 -6.57 13.36
C TYR A 34 -12.94 -6.46 14.78
N VAL A 35 -13.02 -7.53 15.53
CA VAL A 35 -12.46 -7.65 16.88
C VAL A 35 -11.53 -8.84 16.92
N SER A 36 -10.30 -8.57 17.34
CA SER A 36 -9.25 -9.58 17.51
C SER A 36 -8.58 -9.41 18.86
N VAL A 37 -8.02 -10.49 19.39
CA VAL A 37 -7.28 -10.48 20.65
C VAL A 37 -5.84 -10.85 20.36
N GLU A 38 -4.94 -9.92 20.61
CA GLU A 38 -3.50 -10.16 20.50
C GLU A 38 -2.93 -10.50 21.88
N SER A 39 -2.24 -11.65 21.98
CA SER A 39 -1.52 -12.02 23.19
C SER A 39 -0.20 -11.25 23.24
N THR A 40 -0.14 -10.19 24.05
CA THR A 40 1.13 -9.47 24.31
C THR A 40 1.86 -10.07 25.50
N GLU A 41 3.14 -9.71 25.69
CA GLU A 41 3.95 -10.18 26.83
C GLU A 41 3.39 -9.74 28.20
N ILE A 42 2.58 -8.68 28.25
CA ILE A 42 2.05 -8.08 29.48
C ILE A 42 0.63 -8.58 29.75
N ALA A 43 -0.25 -8.47 28.75
CA ALA A 43 -1.65 -8.89 28.84
C ALA A 43 -2.26 -9.07 27.44
N PRO A 44 -3.29 -9.90 27.26
CA PRO A 44 -4.06 -9.91 26.03
C PRO A 44 -4.67 -8.52 25.79
N ARG A 45 -4.53 -8.01 24.57
CA ARG A 45 -5.05 -6.71 24.14
C ARG A 45 -6.09 -6.90 23.05
N THR A 46 -7.25 -6.28 23.23
CA THR A 46 -8.33 -6.33 22.23
C THR A 46 -8.10 -5.23 21.19
N ILE A 47 -7.98 -5.63 19.92
CA ILE A 47 -7.79 -4.74 18.78
C ILE A 47 -9.09 -4.70 17.98
N ILE A 48 -9.64 -3.49 17.85
CA ILE A 48 -10.86 -3.18 17.11
C ILE A 48 -10.48 -2.55 15.77
N THR A 49 -10.62 -3.28 14.67
CA THR A 49 -10.35 -2.75 13.33
C THR A 49 -11.63 -2.20 12.73
N LEU A 50 -11.63 -0.91 12.37
CA LEU A 50 -12.78 -0.16 11.88
C LEU A 50 -12.56 0.23 10.42
N PHE A 51 -13.48 -0.12 9.53
CA PHE A 51 -13.47 0.35 8.15
C PHE A 51 -14.59 1.37 7.93
N LEU A 52 -14.23 2.59 7.52
CA LEU A 52 -15.18 3.64 7.15
C LEU A 52 -15.94 3.27 5.88
N SER A 53 -17.25 3.52 5.88
CA SER A 53 -18.07 3.37 4.67
C SER A 53 -17.66 4.37 3.60
N LYS A 54 -17.92 4.04 2.33
CA LYS A 54 -17.81 4.99 1.20
C LYS A 54 -18.77 6.18 1.33
N GLU A 55 -19.78 6.04 2.18
CA GLU A 55 -20.73 7.09 2.52
C GLU A 55 -20.18 8.07 3.58
N CYS A 56 -19.05 7.75 4.22
CA CYS A 56 -18.38 8.67 5.12
C CYS A 56 -17.78 9.82 4.29
N THR A 57 -18.29 11.03 4.50
CA THR A 57 -17.81 12.25 3.83
C THR A 57 -16.68 12.94 4.58
N ILE A 58 -16.27 12.39 5.73
CA ILE A 58 -15.22 12.91 6.59
C ILE A 58 -14.03 11.99 6.45
N ASP A 59 -12.85 12.57 6.26
CA ASP A 59 -11.61 11.83 6.12
C ASP A 59 -11.22 11.14 7.43
N SER A 60 -10.46 10.05 7.32
CA SER A 60 -10.05 9.26 8.48
C SER A 60 -9.28 10.08 9.53
N GLU A 61 -8.45 11.03 9.11
CA GLU A 61 -7.67 11.92 9.99
C GLU A 61 -8.57 12.81 10.88
N ASP A 62 -9.74 13.23 10.37
CA ASP A 62 -10.70 14.05 11.11
C ASP A 62 -11.63 13.22 12.01
N VAL A 63 -11.87 11.96 11.63
CA VAL A 63 -12.66 11.00 12.41
C VAL A 63 -11.84 10.45 13.59
N GLU A 64 -10.55 10.23 13.41
CA GLU A 64 -9.69 9.57 14.39
C GLU A 64 -9.73 10.24 15.79
N PRO A 65 -9.71 11.58 15.94
CA PRO A 65 -9.88 12.25 17.24
C PRO A 65 -11.21 11.95 17.94
N LEU A 66 -12.30 11.73 17.18
CA LEU A 66 -13.61 11.39 17.73
C LEU A 66 -13.62 9.96 18.27
N VAL A 67 -13.05 9.02 17.51
CA VAL A 67 -12.91 7.62 17.94
C VAL A 67 -11.98 7.53 19.16
N ASN A 68 -10.86 8.27 19.15
CA ASN A 68 -9.96 8.42 20.28
C ASN A 68 -10.66 8.95 21.54
N ARG A 69 -11.63 9.86 21.40
CA ARG A 69 -12.42 10.34 22.54
C ARG A 69 -13.36 9.26 23.06
N ALA A 70 -14.01 8.50 22.19
CA ALA A 70 -14.91 7.42 22.58
C ALA A 70 -14.14 6.28 23.30
N ILE A 71 -12.96 5.92 22.81
CA ILE A 71 -12.18 4.80 23.36
C ILE A 71 -11.53 5.11 24.71
N LYS A 72 -11.39 6.39 25.11
CA LYS A 72 -10.89 6.76 26.46
C LYS A 72 -11.69 6.14 27.60
N SER A 73 -12.97 5.81 27.37
CA SER A 73 -13.82 5.11 28.35
C SER A 73 -13.54 3.60 28.42
N TYR A 74 -12.71 3.08 27.52
CA TYR A 74 -12.39 1.66 27.35
C TYR A 74 -10.88 1.45 27.15
N PRO A 75 -10.04 1.71 28.18
CA PRO A 75 -8.58 1.66 28.08
C PRO A 75 -8.00 0.27 27.74
N GLN A 76 -8.80 -0.78 27.91
CA GLN A 76 -8.44 -2.15 27.53
C GLN A 76 -8.50 -2.39 26.01
N PHE A 77 -9.17 -1.52 25.27
CA PHE A 77 -9.27 -1.60 23.82
C PHE A 77 -8.20 -0.74 23.13
N THR A 78 -7.81 -1.22 21.97
CA THR A 78 -7.17 -0.41 20.93
C THR A 78 -8.00 -0.44 19.68
N PHE A 79 -7.85 0.58 18.85
CA PHE A 79 -8.46 0.58 17.54
C PHE A 79 -7.45 0.87 16.44
N ALA A 80 -7.81 0.46 15.24
CA ALA A 80 -7.19 0.86 14.00
C ALA A 80 -8.30 1.25 13.03
N LEU A 81 -8.23 2.46 12.48
CA LEU A 81 -9.27 3.05 11.64
C LEU A 81 -8.73 3.18 10.22
N PHE A 82 -9.50 2.70 9.24
CA PHE A 82 -9.10 2.78 7.83
C PHE A 82 -10.25 3.18 6.94
N GLU A 83 -9.92 3.87 5.86
CA GLU A 83 -10.83 4.03 4.74
C GLU A 83 -10.98 2.70 3.99
N LEU A 84 -12.20 2.38 3.55
CA LEU A 84 -12.48 1.10 2.91
C LEU A 84 -11.63 0.84 1.67
N TRP A 85 -11.34 1.89 0.87
CA TRP A 85 -10.52 1.74 -0.33
C TRP A 85 -9.07 1.39 0.02
N TRP A 86 -8.52 2.00 1.08
CA TRP A 86 -7.16 1.72 1.57
C TRP A 86 -7.06 0.29 2.07
N ALA A 87 -7.99 -0.12 2.95
CA ALA A 87 -8.05 -1.46 3.49
C ALA A 87 -8.19 -2.50 2.36
N THR A 88 -9.02 -2.23 1.35
CA THR A 88 -9.20 -3.09 0.17
C THR A 88 -7.89 -3.24 -0.62
N ASP A 89 -7.16 -2.15 -0.84
CA ASP A 89 -5.91 -2.18 -1.59
C ASP A 89 -4.81 -2.93 -0.81
N MET A 90 -4.65 -2.61 0.48
CA MET A 90 -3.68 -3.27 1.35
C MET A 90 -3.98 -4.76 1.54
N TRP A 91 -5.26 -5.15 1.60
CA TRP A 91 -5.65 -6.56 1.58
C TRP A 91 -5.18 -7.25 0.30
N LYS A 92 -5.43 -6.66 -0.87
CA LYS A 92 -4.97 -7.21 -2.17
C LYS A 92 -3.45 -7.31 -2.26
N GLN A 93 -2.73 -6.37 -1.65
CA GLN A 93 -1.26 -6.40 -1.52
C GLN A 93 -0.77 -7.45 -0.52
N GLY A 94 -1.66 -8.11 0.22
CA GLY A 94 -1.32 -9.15 1.18
C GLY A 94 -0.79 -8.62 2.50
N SER A 95 -1.31 -7.48 2.97
CA SER A 95 -0.97 -6.92 4.28
C SER A 95 -1.08 -7.97 5.40
N PRO A 96 0.02 -8.28 6.12
CA PRO A 96 -0.03 -9.20 7.25
C PRO A 96 -1.02 -8.78 8.32
N PHE A 97 -1.12 -7.47 8.59
CA PHE A 97 -2.05 -6.92 9.58
C PHE A 97 -3.49 -7.33 9.28
N PHE A 98 -4.00 -7.03 8.07
CA PHE A 98 -5.38 -7.36 7.73
C PHE A 98 -5.61 -8.88 7.67
N MET A 99 -4.64 -9.65 7.17
CA MET A 99 -4.72 -11.12 7.16
C MET A 99 -4.79 -11.74 8.57
N LEU A 100 -4.31 -11.03 9.59
CA LEU A 100 -4.36 -11.45 10.99
C LEU A 100 -5.58 -10.91 11.74
N TYR A 101 -6.06 -9.70 11.41
CA TYR A 101 -7.03 -9.00 12.26
C TYR A 101 -8.35 -8.64 11.58
N ALA A 102 -8.45 -8.82 10.26
CA ALA A 102 -9.63 -8.47 9.47
C ALA A 102 -10.08 -9.63 8.57
N THR A 103 -10.37 -10.80 9.17
CA THR A 103 -10.96 -11.95 8.46
C THR A 103 -12.37 -12.23 8.95
N GLU A 104 -13.07 -13.17 8.32
CA GLU A 104 -14.47 -13.48 8.67
C GLU A 104 -14.66 -13.92 10.13
N ASN A 105 -13.62 -14.51 10.74
CA ASN A 105 -13.67 -14.95 12.13
C ASN A 105 -13.65 -13.79 13.13
N GLU A 106 -13.10 -12.64 12.73
CA GLU A 106 -13.02 -11.45 13.58
C GLU A 106 -14.17 -10.47 13.29
N LEU A 107 -14.92 -10.68 12.21
CA LEU A 107 -16.00 -9.78 11.81
C LEU A 107 -17.17 -9.83 12.81
N ILE A 108 -17.45 -8.70 13.44
CA ILE A 108 -18.59 -8.57 14.37
C ILE A 108 -19.70 -7.69 13.81
N TYR A 109 -19.42 -6.83 12.84
CA TYR A 109 -20.41 -6.00 12.16
C TYR A 109 -20.01 -5.76 10.71
N SER A 110 -21.00 -5.74 9.81
CA SER A 110 -20.83 -5.36 8.41
C SER A 110 -22.11 -4.70 7.90
N SER A 111 -21.98 -3.62 7.14
CA SER A 111 -23.07 -3.02 6.37
C SER A 111 -23.37 -3.81 5.09
N ASP A 112 -22.41 -4.61 4.63
CA ASP A 112 -22.54 -5.55 3.50
C ASP A 112 -22.67 -6.99 4.02
N THR A 113 -23.74 -7.69 3.62
CA THR A 113 -24.02 -9.06 4.09
C THR A 113 -22.96 -10.07 3.66
N ASP A 114 -22.28 -9.84 2.54
CA ASP A 114 -21.31 -10.79 1.99
C ASP A 114 -19.87 -10.49 2.44
N ASN A 115 -19.56 -9.21 2.71
CA ASN A 115 -18.23 -8.70 3.06
C ASN A 115 -17.08 -9.40 2.28
N ALA A 116 -17.31 -9.61 0.98
CA ALA A 116 -16.53 -10.55 0.19
C ALA A 116 -15.07 -10.12 0.02
N VAL A 117 -14.78 -8.81 0.16
CA VAL A 117 -13.44 -8.24 -0.02
C VAL A 117 -12.44 -8.85 0.95
N PHE A 118 -12.79 -8.92 2.24
CA PHE A 118 -11.90 -9.37 3.31
C PHE A 118 -12.07 -10.85 3.65
N SER A 119 -12.75 -11.58 2.77
CA SER A 119 -13.00 -12.99 2.96
C SER A 119 -11.83 -13.85 2.45
N LEU A 120 -11.30 -14.71 3.31
CA LEU A 120 -10.33 -15.74 2.90
C LEU A 120 -10.97 -16.83 2.03
N LYS A 121 -12.30 -16.97 2.03
CA LYS A 121 -13.02 -17.88 1.12
C LYS A 121 -13.07 -17.36 -0.32
N HIS A 122 -13.22 -16.04 -0.49
CA HIS A 122 -13.32 -15.40 -1.81
C HIS A 122 -11.97 -14.99 -2.40
N ASN A 123 -10.90 -14.99 -1.60
CA ASN A 123 -9.55 -14.66 -2.03
C ASN A 123 -8.65 -15.89 -2.11
N ASN A 124 -7.64 -15.85 -2.98
CA ASN A 124 -6.64 -16.92 -3.04
C ASN A 124 -5.58 -16.70 -1.94
N PRO A 125 -5.55 -17.50 -0.85
CA PRO A 125 -4.66 -17.21 0.28
C PRO A 125 -3.18 -17.38 -0.06
N LYS A 126 -2.87 -18.27 -1.02
CA LYS A 126 -1.49 -18.42 -1.53
C LYS A 126 -1.04 -17.18 -2.31
N LYS A 127 -1.97 -16.52 -3.02
CA LYS A 127 -1.71 -15.26 -3.73
C LYS A 127 -1.46 -14.12 -2.72
N LEU A 128 -2.27 -14.02 -1.66
CA LEU A 128 -2.07 -13.03 -0.60
C LEU A 128 -0.69 -13.14 0.05
N ILE A 129 -0.27 -14.35 0.46
CA ILE A 129 1.07 -14.57 1.02
C ILE A 129 2.19 -14.25 0.03
N ARG A 130 1.98 -14.49 -1.27
CA ARG A 130 2.96 -14.14 -2.31
C ARG A 130 3.06 -12.63 -2.47
N ASN A 131 1.94 -11.93 -2.49
CA ASN A 131 1.88 -10.47 -2.59
C ASN A 131 2.54 -9.82 -1.37
N ALA A 132 2.27 -10.35 -0.16
CA ALA A 132 2.92 -9.90 1.07
C ALA A 132 4.45 -9.95 0.96
N LYS A 133 5.00 -11.06 0.47
CA LYS A 133 6.44 -11.22 0.24
C LYS A 133 6.97 -10.27 -0.81
N LYS A 134 6.23 -10.07 -1.91
CA LYS A 134 6.60 -9.14 -2.97
C LYS A 134 6.68 -7.71 -2.42
N GLN A 135 5.65 -7.26 -1.71
CA GLN A 135 5.60 -5.93 -1.10
C GLN A 135 6.73 -5.72 -0.08
N TYR A 136 6.98 -6.70 0.79
CA TYR A 136 8.13 -6.66 1.70
C TYR A 136 9.46 -6.50 0.96
N LEU A 137 9.70 -7.31 -0.09
CA LEU A 137 10.95 -7.24 -0.85
C LEU A 137 11.11 -5.91 -1.58
N GLU A 138 10.03 -5.35 -2.13
CA GLU A 138 10.04 -4.04 -2.79
C GLU A 138 10.45 -2.94 -1.82
N ILE A 139 9.79 -2.81 -0.66
CA ILE A 139 10.13 -1.76 0.31
C ILE A 139 11.52 -1.99 0.92
N ASN A 140 11.85 -3.26 1.22
CA ASN A 140 13.15 -3.61 1.78
C ASN A 140 14.30 -3.34 0.80
N ALA A 141 14.07 -3.39 -0.51
CA ALA A 141 15.08 -3.02 -1.51
C ALA A 141 15.42 -1.53 -1.43
N TRP A 142 14.45 -0.64 -1.20
CA TRP A 142 14.71 0.80 -1.00
C TRP A 142 15.55 1.07 0.25
N SER A 143 15.21 0.40 1.37
CA SER A 143 16.01 0.47 2.60
C SER A 143 17.44 -0.04 2.36
N HIS A 144 17.57 -1.23 1.74
CA HIS A 144 18.87 -1.85 1.47
C HIS A 144 19.74 -1.00 0.54
N ASN A 145 19.18 -0.50 -0.56
CA ASN A 145 19.88 0.35 -1.52
C ASN A 145 20.31 1.67 -0.86
N SER A 146 19.49 2.25 0.01
CA SER A 146 19.90 3.44 0.77
C SER A 146 21.08 3.10 1.68
N PHE A 147 21.04 1.95 2.34
CA PHE A 147 22.08 1.50 3.25
C PHE A 147 23.43 1.21 2.57
N THR A 148 23.45 0.75 1.31
CA THR A 148 24.71 0.51 0.59
C THR A 148 25.49 1.80 0.38
N TYR A 149 24.81 2.93 0.09
CA TYR A 149 25.44 4.24 -0.05
C TYR A 149 26.07 4.75 1.25
N VAL A 150 25.48 4.41 2.41
CA VAL A 150 26.03 4.80 3.73
C VAL A 150 27.49 4.36 3.87
N THR A 151 27.78 3.10 3.54
CA THR A 151 29.14 2.56 3.65
C THR A 151 30.13 3.20 2.68
N TRP A 152 29.64 3.78 1.58
CA TRP A 152 30.48 4.51 0.64
C TRP A 152 30.84 5.87 1.23
N TYR A 153 29.83 6.69 1.58
CA TYR A 153 30.05 8.04 2.09
C TYR A 153 30.79 8.08 3.44
N GLU A 154 30.52 7.13 4.33
CA GLU A 154 31.22 7.02 5.61
C GLU A 154 32.73 6.82 5.43
N ARG A 155 33.16 5.97 4.49
CA ARG A 155 34.60 5.75 4.19
C ARG A 155 35.33 6.98 3.66
N TYR A 156 34.61 7.89 3.01
CA TYR A 156 35.16 9.14 2.49
C TYR A 156 35.06 10.30 3.49
N GLY A 157 34.51 10.06 4.68
CA GLY A 157 34.30 11.10 5.70
C GLY A 157 33.17 12.07 5.37
N ASP A 158 32.31 11.76 4.39
CA ASP A 158 31.13 12.56 4.09
C ASP A 158 29.96 12.16 4.99
N TYR A 159 30.05 12.58 6.25
CA TYR A 159 29.06 12.23 7.27
C TYR A 159 27.68 12.85 7.00
N LYS A 160 27.62 13.95 6.25
CA LYS A 160 26.35 14.57 5.83
C LYS A 160 25.57 13.62 4.92
N GLN A 161 26.22 13.13 3.86
CA GLN A 161 25.57 12.18 2.94
C GLN A 161 25.34 10.81 3.58
N ALA A 162 26.26 10.34 4.43
CA ALA A 162 26.08 9.10 5.18
C ALA A 162 24.83 9.18 6.08
N ALA A 163 24.65 10.29 6.82
CA ALA A 163 23.48 10.54 7.66
C ALA A 163 22.19 10.58 6.83
N PHE A 164 22.20 11.24 5.66
CA PHE A 164 21.05 11.28 4.75
C PHE A 164 20.61 9.89 4.29
N HIS A 165 21.55 9.08 3.83
CA HIS A 165 21.24 7.71 3.40
C HIS A 165 20.82 6.79 4.55
N LEU A 166 21.35 7.00 5.75
CA LEU A 166 20.89 6.33 6.97
C LEU A 166 19.45 6.69 7.31
N HIS A 167 19.11 7.97 7.23
CA HIS A 167 17.75 8.44 7.44
C HIS A 167 16.79 7.75 6.45
N GLN A 168 17.11 7.73 5.16
CA GLN A 168 16.28 7.05 4.16
C GLN A 168 16.16 5.54 4.44
N ALA A 169 17.25 4.87 4.83
CA ALA A 169 17.21 3.45 5.17
C ALA A 169 16.30 3.16 6.39
N LEU A 170 16.40 3.98 7.44
CA LEU A 170 15.57 3.87 8.64
C LEU A 170 14.10 4.16 8.35
N LYS A 171 13.80 5.23 7.60
CA LYS A 171 12.45 5.59 7.15
C LYS A 171 11.74 4.42 6.48
N HIS A 172 12.36 3.81 5.46
CA HIS A 172 11.75 2.68 4.77
C HIS A 172 11.60 1.45 5.70
N THR A 173 12.50 1.28 6.67
CA THR A 173 12.41 0.19 7.65
C THR A 173 11.24 0.39 8.63
N PHE A 174 11.03 1.62 9.10
CA PHE A 174 9.86 2.01 9.91
C PHE A 174 8.56 1.88 9.12
N GLN A 175 8.55 2.22 7.82
CA GLN A 175 7.41 2.00 6.95
C GLN A 175 7.05 0.51 6.83
N ILE A 176 8.04 -0.38 6.70
CA ILE A 176 7.81 -1.84 6.72
C ILE A 176 7.22 -2.27 8.07
N ALA A 177 7.78 -1.79 9.18
CA ALA A 177 7.30 -2.11 10.52
C ALA A 177 5.84 -1.65 10.72
N SER A 178 5.52 -0.42 10.33
CA SER A 178 4.18 0.17 10.38
C SER A 178 3.19 -0.65 9.55
N TRP A 179 3.56 -1.01 8.32
CA TRP A 179 2.71 -1.83 7.46
C TRP A 179 2.41 -3.21 8.04
N ILE A 180 3.38 -3.83 8.71
CA ILE A 180 3.19 -5.14 9.35
C ILE A 180 2.34 -5.02 10.61
N LEU A 181 2.58 -4.00 11.45
CA LEU A 181 1.99 -3.88 12.79
C LEU A 181 0.66 -3.13 12.82
N ARG A 182 0.45 -2.20 11.89
CA ARG A 182 -0.71 -1.30 11.84
C ARG A 182 -1.45 -1.37 10.51
N GLY A 183 -0.94 -2.07 9.48
CA GLY A 183 -1.65 -2.18 8.20
C GLY A 183 -1.59 -0.92 7.32
N GLU A 184 -0.79 0.06 7.69
CA GLU A 184 -0.59 1.32 6.95
C GLU A 184 0.84 1.86 7.10
N TYR A 185 1.14 2.92 6.36
CA TYR A 185 2.42 3.61 6.42
C TYR A 185 2.20 4.98 7.06
N THR A 186 3.14 5.43 7.90
CA THR A 186 3.17 6.83 8.29
C THR A 186 3.64 7.70 7.12
N SER A 187 3.01 8.86 6.96
CA SER A 187 3.40 9.89 5.99
C SER A 187 4.51 10.79 6.50
N SER A 188 4.83 10.72 7.80
CA SER A 188 5.87 11.56 8.39
C SER A 188 7.23 11.28 7.75
N GLU A 189 7.99 12.33 7.46
CA GLU A 189 9.41 12.20 7.10
C GLU A 189 10.30 12.12 8.35
N ASN A 190 9.77 12.46 9.53
CA ASN A 190 10.53 12.56 10.77
C ASN A 190 10.64 11.19 11.47
N LEU A 191 11.87 10.74 11.74
CA LEU A 191 12.10 9.41 12.34
C LEU A 191 11.51 9.27 13.75
N ARG A 192 11.43 10.36 14.52
CA ARG A 192 10.86 10.35 15.87
C ARG A 192 9.36 10.10 15.83
N GLU A 193 8.66 10.78 14.92
CA GLU A 193 7.24 10.55 14.69
C GLU A 193 7.00 9.11 14.20
N GLN A 194 7.83 8.60 13.29
CA GLN A 194 7.71 7.20 12.84
C GLN A 194 7.92 6.20 13.98
N GLN A 195 8.87 6.45 14.88
CA GLN A 195 9.11 5.59 16.04
C GLN A 195 7.96 5.63 17.04
N LEU A 196 7.46 6.83 17.36
CA LEU A 196 6.30 7.00 18.26
C LEU A 196 5.07 6.29 17.70
N TYR A 197 4.86 6.37 16.38
CA TYR A 197 3.76 5.72 15.69
C TYR A 197 3.70 4.21 15.92
N ILE A 198 4.85 3.53 15.89
CA ILE A 198 4.90 2.08 16.12
C ILE A 198 5.05 1.71 17.60
N ALA A 199 5.46 2.65 18.46
CA ALA A 199 5.59 2.44 19.90
C ALA A 199 4.26 2.09 20.58
N GLU A 200 3.14 2.60 20.05
CA GLU A 200 1.78 2.36 20.57
C GLU A 200 1.37 0.88 20.51
N VAL A 201 1.90 0.14 19.54
CA VAL A 201 1.59 -1.27 19.27
C VAL A 201 2.75 -2.20 19.59
N SER A 202 3.99 -1.70 19.64
CA SER A 202 5.16 -2.48 20.03
C SER A 202 6.18 -1.63 20.77
N SER A 203 6.26 -1.83 22.09
CA SER A 203 7.25 -1.16 22.94
C SER A 203 8.70 -1.47 22.54
N ALA A 204 8.97 -2.70 22.05
CA ALA A 204 10.30 -3.11 21.60
C ALA A 204 10.78 -2.26 20.41
N PHE A 205 9.92 -2.03 19.41
CA PHE A 205 10.28 -1.18 18.27
C PHE A 205 10.17 0.32 18.59
N GLY A 206 9.31 0.71 19.55
CA GLY A 206 9.22 2.08 20.05
C GLY A 206 10.47 2.57 20.80
N LYS A 207 11.37 1.66 21.19
CA LYS A 207 12.65 1.95 21.85
C LYS A 207 13.85 1.68 20.96
N MET A 208 13.65 1.70 19.63
CA MET A 208 14.74 1.48 18.68
C MET A 208 15.87 2.50 18.90
N PHE A 209 15.50 3.78 18.97
CA PHE A 209 16.24 4.83 19.65
C PHE A 209 15.59 5.06 21.01
N ASP A 210 16.34 4.93 22.09
CA ASP A 210 15.81 5.04 23.45
C ASP A 210 15.33 6.48 23.71
N PRO A 211 14.02 6.71 23.93
CA PRO A 211 13.50 8.05 24.17
C PRO A 211 14.05 8.72 25.43
N GLU A 212 14.57 7.94 26.38
CA GLU A 212 15.18 8.44 27.62
C GLU A 212 16.68 8.72 27.47
N ASN A 213 17.28 8.33 26.34
CA ASN A 213 18.70 8.54 26.07
C ASN A 213 18.90 9.81 25.20
N ALA A 214 19.36 10.89 25.84
CA ALA A 214 19.60 12.18 25.19
C ALA A 214 20.62 12.11 24.04
N GLU A 215 21.60 11.21 24.10
CA GLU A 215 22.57 11.02 23.01
C GLU A 215 21.90 10.41 21.78
N GLU A 216 21.07 9.38 21.97
CA GLU A 216 20.34 8.75 20.87
C GLU A 216 19.31 9.70 20.24
N LEU A 217 18.66 10.54 21.05
CA LEU A 217 17.78 11.60 20.55
C LEU A 217 18.53 12.63 19.70
N ALA A 218 19.72 13.07 20.14
CA ALA A 218 20.55 13.99 19.36
C ALA A 218 21.05 13.35 18.04
N VAL A 219 21.25 12.03 18.03
CA VAL A 219 21.55 11.29 16.80
C VAL A 219 20.35 11.27 15.86
N MET A 220 19.13 11.01 16.36
CA MET A 220 17.93 11.09 15.52
C MET A 220 17.74 12.48 14.91
N GLU A 221 17.97 13.55 15.69
CA GLU A 221 17.89 14.92 15.21
C GLU A 221 18.92 15.20 14.10
N GLN A 222 20.16 14.69 14.23
CA GLN A 222 21.14 14.77 13.14
C GLN A 222 20.65 14.03 11.88
N LEU A 223 20.05 12.85 12.02
CA LEU A 223 19.50 12.12 10.87
C LEU A 223 18.36 12.90 10.20
N ASP A 224 17.42 13.48 10.96
CA ASP A 224 16.33 14.28 10.41
C ASP A 224 16.88 15.54 9.71
N ASN A 225 17.81 16.27 10.34
CA ASN A 225 18.45 17.46 9.78
C ASN A 225 19.24 17.18 8.49
N SER A 226 19.74 15.95 8.31
CA SER A 226 20.45 15.56 7.10
C SER A 226 19.58 15.66 5.83
N CYS A 227 18.27 15.48 5.95
CA CYS A 227 17.34 15.66 4.83
C CYS A 227 17.35 17.10 4.31
N THR A 228 17.26 18.06 5.22
CA THR A 228 17.31 19.50 4.88
C THR A 228 18.70 19.89 4.41
N ALA A 229 19.75 19.40 5.07
CA ALA A 229 21.14 19.70 4.73
C ALA A 229 21.54 19.24 3.30
N VAL A 230 21.04 18.09 2.85
CA VAL A 230 21.30 17.58 1.50
C VAL A 230 20.41 18.24 0.45
N ARG A 231 19.13 18.47 0.75
CA ARG A 231 18.15 19.02 -0.22
C ARG A 231 18.27 20.53 -0.42
N HIS A 232 18.59 21.26 0.65
CA HIS A 232 18.60 22.73 0.66
C HIS A 232 20.00 23.30 0.90
N ASN A 233 21.02 22.43 0.94
CA ASN A 233 22.42 22.79 1.19
C ASN A 233 22.63 23.59 2.48
N GLU A 234 21.79 23.33 3.49
CA GLU A 234 21.91 23.95 4.81
C GLU A 234 23.09 23.38 5.59
N THR A 235 23.60 24.20 6.51
CA THR A 235 24.81 23.87 7.29
C THR A 235 24.42 23.31 8.65
N PHE A 236 24.71 22.02 8.85
CA PHE A 236 24.60 21.33 10.13
C PHE A 236 25.90 20.58 10.43
N VAL A 237 26.12 20.28 11.70
CA VAL A 237 27.26 19.46 12.13
C VAL A 237 26.83 18.00 12.19
N PHE A 238 27.53 17.16 11.44
CA PHE A 238 27.35 15.71 11.43
C PHE A 238 28.60 15.06 11.99
N THR A 239 28.44 14.24 13.03
CA THR A 239 29.57 13.60 13.71
C THR A 239 29.75 12.16 13.27
N GLU A 240 31.00 11.70 13.21
CA GLU A 240 31.34 10.30 12.95
C GLU A 240 30.64 9.36 13.95
N GLY A 241 30.67 9.71 15.24
CA GLY A 241 30.01 8.94 16.30
C GLY A 241 28.51 8.74 16.06
N ALA A 242 27.79 9.79 15.65
CA ALA A 242 26.37 9.69 15.32
C ALA A 242 26.10 8.78 14.12
N VAL A 243 26.93 8.85 13.08
CA VAL A 243 26.84 7.98 11.90
C VAL A 243 27.10 6.52 12.28
N LEU A 244 28.14 6.23 13.07
CA LEU A 244 28.47 4.87 13.50
C LEU A 244 27.40 4.25 14.40
N LEU A 245 26.83 5.03 15.33
CA LEU A 245 25.70 4.61 16.14
C LEU A 245 24.49 4.30 15.28
N SER A 246 24.16 5.18 14.34
CA SER A 246 23.05 5.02 13.39
C SER A 246 23.20 3.79 12.51
N ILE A 247 24.42 3.48 12.05
CA ILE A 247 24.72 2.25 11.29
C ILE A 247 24.37 1.01 12.12
N THR A 248 24.77 0.99 13.39
CA THR A 248 24.51 -0.12 14.31
C THR A 248 23.01 -0.29 14.53
N LYS A 249 22.32 0.81 14.83
CA LYS A 249 20.86 0.85 15.01
C LYS A 249 20.12 0.40 13.76
N ALA A 250 20.42 0.95 12.58
CA ALA A 250 19.77 0.59 11.34
C ALA A 250 19.91 -0.90 10.99
N LYS A 251 21.09 -1.50 11.20
CA LYS A 251 21.31 -2.95 11.03
C LYS A 251 20.47 -3.78 11.99
N GLN A 252 20.45 -3.40 13.26
CA GLN A 252 19.64 -4.08 14.27
C GLN A 252 18.16 -4.00 13.90
N PHE A 253 17.67 -2.80 13.58
CA PHE A 253 16.26 -2.57 13.26
C PHE A 253 15.81 -3.38 12.05
N SER A 254 16.59 -3.35 10.96
CA SER A 254 16.30 -4.11 9.75
C SER A 254 16.22 -5.63 10.03
N ASN A 255 17.12 -6.16 10.87
CA ASN A 255 17.09 -7.56 11.28
C ASN A 255 15.84 -7.89 12.10
N ASP A 256 15.45 -7.03 13.02
CA ASP A 256 14.29 -7.25 13.89
C ASP A 256 12.97 -7.14 13.11
N VAL A 257 12.86 -6.20 12.18
CA VAL A 257 11.73 -6.11 11.24
C VAL A 257 11.67 -7.34 10.32
N ALA A 258 12.81 -7.85 9.85
CA ALA A 258 12.84 -9.08 9.05
C ALA A 258 12.37 -10.31 9.85
N LYS A 259 12.71 -10.40 11.15
CA LYS A 259 12.21 -11.46 12.05
C LYS A 259 10.70 -11.31 12.27
N LEU A 260 10.23 -10.08 12.55
CA LEU A 260 8.81 -9.76 12.70
C LEU A 260 8.02 -10.21 11.46
N PHE A 261 8.46 -9.81 10.26
CA PHE A 261 7.80 -10.20 9.01
C PHE A 261 7.71 -11.71 8.86
N LYS A 262 8.81 -12.43 9.12
CA LYS A 262 8.82 -13.90 9.06
C LYS A 262 7.83 -14.53 10.05
N SER A 263 7.74 -14.00 11.27
CA SER A 263 6.77 -14.46 12.29
C SER A 263 5.33 -14.23 11.82
N ARG A 264 4.99 -13.00 11.42
CA ARG A 264 3.63 -12.65 11.01
C ARG A 264 3.19 -13.44 9.78
N ILE A 265 4.07 -13.65 8.80
CA ILE A 265 3.75 -14.52 7.65
C ILE A 265 3.52 -15.98 8.06
N LYS A 266 4.22 -16.48 9.09
CA LYS A 266 3.98 -17.82 9.62
C LYS A 266 2.59 -17.89 10.28
N GLU A 267 2.25 -16.93 11.13
CA GLU A 267 0.94 -16.80 11.77
C GLU A 267 -0.19 -16.73 10.71
N CYS A 268 -0.05 -15.88 9.69
CA CYS A 268 -1.00 -15.80 8.58
C CYS A 268 -1.23 -17.16 7.91
N LYS A 269 -0.15 -17.92 7.64
CA LYS A 269 -0.26 -19.25 7.04
C LYS A 269 -0.97 -20.24 7.95
N GLU A 270 -0.73 -20.18 9.25
CA GLU A 270 -1.39 -21.05 10.23
C GLU A 270 -2.88 -20.74 10.32
N LYS A 271 -3.24 -19.45 10.38
CA LYS A 271 -4.62 -18.98 10.34
C LYS A 271 -5.35 -19.40 9.07
N ILE A 272 -4.74 -19.19 7.89
CA ILE A 272 -5.26 -19.67 6.60
C ILE A 272 -5.50 -21.19 6.62
N LYS A 273 -4.54 -21.98 7.14
CA LYS A 273 -4.71 -23.44 7.22
C LYS A 273 -5.86 -23.84 8.13
N ALA A 274 -6.08 -23.14 9.24
CA ALA A 274 -7.20 -23.40 10.14
C ALA A 274 -8.54 -23.19 9.42
N VAL A 275 -8.69 -22.07 8.70
CA VAL A 275 -9.90 -21.74 7.92
C VAL A 275 -10.16 -22.77 6.81
N CYS A 276 -9.12 -23.20 6.07
CA CYS A 276 -9.25 -24.21 5.02
C CYS A 276 -9.58 -25.63 5.53
N LYS A 277 -9.30 -25.95 6.80
CA LYS A 277 -9.68 -27.23 7.41
C LYS A 277 -11.17 -27.28 7.76
N VAL A 278 -11.74 -26.15 8.20
CA VAL A 278 -13.16 -26.03 8.58
C VAL A 278 -14.09 -26.06 7.37
N THR A 279 -13.63 -25.63 6.20
CA THR A 279 -14.42 -25.53 4.95
C THR A 279 -14.44 -26.81 4.09
N LYS A 280 -13.84 -27.93 4.52
CA LYS A 280 -13.96 -29.24 3.82
C LYS A 280 -15.29 -29.96 4.10
N VAL A 281 -16.42 -29.27 3.97
CA VAL A 281 -17.74 -29.87 3.78
C VAL A 281 -18.17 -29.52 2.35
N LYS A 282 -18.45 -30.56 1.55
CA LYS A 282 -18.63 -30.50 0.09
C LYS A 282 -19.68 -29.46 -0.34
N PRO A 283 -19.39 -28.60 -1.33
CA PRO A 283 -20.43 -27.92 -2.11
C PRO A 283 -20.93 -28.85 -3.23
N GLU A 284 -22.25 -28.96 -3.37
CA GLU A 284 -22.91 -29.55 -4.54
C GLU A 284 -22.65 -28.71 -5.80
N GLU A 285 -22.37 -29.41 -6.89
CA GLU A 285 -22.05 -28.85 -8.20
C GLU A 285 -23.30 -28.22 -8.85
N SER A 286 -23.29 -26.90 -9.03
CA SER A 286 -24.17 -26.24 -10.00
C SER A 286 -23.48 -26.24 -11.37
N LYS A 287 -24.07 -26.98 -12.34
CA LYS A 287 -23.66 -27.04 -13.74
C LYS A 287 -23.72 -25.65 -14.40
N GLY A 288 -22.55 -25.11 -14.73
CA GLY A 288 -22.41 -23.93 -15.60
C GLY A 288 -22.30 -24.36 -17.07
N ILE A 289 -23.05 -23.66 -17.91
CA ILE A 289 -23.14 -23.81 -19.36
C ILE A 289 -21.77 -23.59 -20.01
N GLU A 290 -21.32 -24.57 -20.79
CA GLU A 290 -20.08 -24.52 -21.57
C GLU A 290 -20.37 -23.82 -22.91
N VAL A 291 -19.86 -22.61 -23.08
CA VAL A 291 -19.82 -21.91 -24.38
C VAL A 291 -18.45 -22.18 -24.99
N CYS A 292 -18.45 -22.89 -26.11
CA CYS A 292 -17.27 -23.18 -26.92
C CYS A 292 -16.76 -21.88 -27.56
N CYS A 293 -15.63 -21.36 -27.10
CA CYS A 293 -14.86 -20.33 -27.79
C CYS A 293 -13.38 -20.71 -27.76
N ASP A 294 -12.75 -20.63 -28.94
CA ASP A 294 -11.34 -20.83 -29.22
C ASP A 294 -10.43 -20.37 -28.06
N SER A 295 -9.48 -21.22 -27.65
CA SER A 295 -8.68 -21.04 -26.43
C SER A 295 -7.89 -19.73 -26.43
N ASN A 296 -7.55 -19.23 -27.62
CA ASN A 296 -6.88 -17.95 -27.82
C ASN A 296 -7.78 -16.74 -27.53
N ILE A 297 -9.06 -16.82 -27.89
CA ILE A 297 -10.05 -15.75 -27.64
C ILE A 297 -10.36 -15.69 -26.14
N THR A 298 -10.50 -16.85 -25.50
CA THR A 298 -10.75 -16.93 -24.05
C THR A 298 -9.56 -16.38 -23.24
N TYR A 299 -8.32 -16.66 -23.66
CA TYR A 299 -7.11 -16.08 -23.09
C TYR A 299 -7.08 -14.55 -23.25
N PHE A 300 -7.38 -14.05 -24.44
CA PHE A 300 -7.39 -12.63 -24.76
C PHE A 300 -8.47 -11.85 -23.98
N ILE A 301 -9.69 -12.39 -23.86
CA ILE A 301 -10.77 -11.80 -23.05
C ILE A 301 -10.38 -11.73 -21.57
N ASN A 302 -9.70 -12.76 -21.05
CA ASN A 302 -9.21 -12.75 -19.67
C ASN A 302 -8.11 -11.71 -19.45
N ARG A 303 -7.22 -11.48 -20.44
CA ARG A 303 -6.26 -10.37 -20.39
C ARG A 303 -6.97 -9.03 -20.35
N LEU A 304 -7.90 -8.76 -21.28
CA LEU A 304 -8.66 -7.51 -21.32
C LEU A 304 -9.40 -7.21 -20.01
N ARG A 305 -9.95 -8.23 -19.34
CA ARG A 305 -10.64 -8.08 -18.05
C ARG A 305 -9.72 -7.80 -16.86
N THR A 306 -8.43 -8.11 -16.97
CA THR A 306 -7.46 -7.94 -15.88
C THR A 306 -6.59 -6.70 -16.05
N THR A 307 -6.64 -6.06 -17.21
CA THR A 307 -5.97 -4.78 -17.47
C THR A 307 -6.80 -3.62 -16.93
N THR A 308 -6.17 -2.78 -16.11
CA THR A 308 -6.76 -1.53 -15.65
C THR A 308 -6.65 -0.49 -16.76
N PHE A 309 -7.79 0.01 -17.24
CA PHE A 309 -7.83 1.13 -18.16
C PHE A 309 -7.91 2.43 -17.36
N PHE A 310 -6.95 3.34 -17.58
CA PHE A 310 -6.87 4.67 -16.97
C PHE A 310 -6.94 4.67 -15.44
N LYS A 311 -5.77 4.46 -14.82
CA LYS A 311 -5.56 4.89 -13.45
C LYS A 311 -4.17 5.50 -13.35
N LEU A 312 -4.10 6.81 -13.09
CA LEU A 312 -2.93 7.38 -12.43
C LEU A 312 -2.74 6.57 -11.15
N SER A 313 -1.67 5.77 -11.09
CA SER A 313 -1.29 5.14 -9.84
C SER A 313 -0.90 6.26 -8.90
N GLN A 314 -1.75 6.58 -7.92
CA GLN A 314 -1.27 7.24 -6.72
C GLN A 314 -0.16 6.36 -6.15
N ARG A 315 1.09 6.79 -6.30
CA ARG A 315 2.19 6.26 -5.50
C ARG A 315 3.26 7.34 -5.32
N ARG A 316 3.02 8.20 -4.34
CA ARG A 316 3.98 8.33 -3.24
C ARG A 316 3.34 7.71 -2.01
N GLN A 317 4.05 6.76 -1.41
CA GLN A 317 3.90 6.47 0.01
C GLN A 317 4.31 7.75 0.76
N GLY A 318 3.39 8.30 1.54
CA GLY A 318 3.67 9.31 2.54
C GLY A 318 3.74 10.76 2.03
N GLY A 319 2.59 11.32 1.68
CA GLY A 319 2.42 12.76 1.57
C GLY A 319 0.96 13.08 1.30
N ASN A 320 0.36 13.95 2.11
CA ASN A 320 -0.93 14.57 1.79
C ASN A 320 -0.76 15.38 0.51
N THR A 321 -1.06 14.75 -0.61
CA THR A 321 -1.42 15.48 -1.82
C THR A 321 -2.78 14.95 -2.20
N ASP A 322 -3.81 15.80 -2.04
CA ASP A 322 -5.09 15.64 -2.70
C ASP A 322 -4.83 15.11 -4.10
N GLY A 323 -5.23 13.87 -4.33
CA GLY A 323 -4.98 13.21 -5.61
C GLY A 323 -5.71 14.00 -6.68
N ILE A 324 -4.99 14.74 -7.51
CA ILE A 324 -5.58 15.35 -8.70
C ILE A 324 -5.99 14.19 -9.62
N ASN A 325 -7.30 13.95 -9.69
CA ASN A 325 -7.86 12.95 -10.58
C ASN A 325 -7.87 13.51 -12.01
N LEU A 326 -6.83 13.24 -12.80
CA LEU A 326 -6.84 13.56 -14.22
C LEU A 326 -7.75 12.56 -14.93
N GLN A 327 -8.91 13.04 -15.37
CA GLN A 327 -9.84 12.26 -16.18
C GLN A 327 -9.59 12.53 -17.65
N PHE A 328 -9.52 11.47 -18.45
CA PHE A 328 -9.41 11.55 -19.91
C PHE A 328 -10.61 10.82 -20.51
N THR A 329 -11.23 11.42 -21.51
CA THR A 329 -12.39 10.83 -22.19
C THR A 329 -11.97 9.73 -23.18
N ASN A 330 -10.73 9.76 -23.67
CA ASN A 330 -10.17 8.77 -24.60
C ASN A 330 -8.62 8.79 -24.64
N TYR A 331 -8.02 7.81 -25.33
CA TYR A 331 -6.56 7.71 -25.50
C TYR A 331 -5.95 8.85 -26.30
N THR A 332 -6.69 9.44 -27.23
CA THR A 332 -6.20 10.56 -28.02
C THR A 332 -5.97 11.79 -27.15
N GLU A 333 -6.89 12.08 -26.23
CA GLU A 333 -6.77 13.14 -25.23
C GLU A 333 -5.62 12.89 -24.24
N LEU A 334 -5.46 11.64 -23.78
CA LEU A 334 -4.31 11.23 -22.97
C LEU A 334 -2.98 11.47 -23.71
N LEU A 335 -2.87 11.00 -24.96
CA LEU A 335 -1.64 11.14 -25.76
C LEU A 335 -1.33 12.61 -26.08
N PHE A 336 -2.35 13.45 -26.31
CA PHE A 336 -2.15 14.89 -26.46
C PHE A 336 -1.65 15.53 -25.16
N THR A 337 -2.21 15.12 -24.02
CA THR A 337 -1.76 15.62 -22.71
C THR A 337 -0.30 15.24 -22.45
N ILE A 338 0.08 13.98 -22.67
CA ILE A 338 1.47 13.52 -22.56
C ILE A 338 2.40 14.33 -23.48
N ARG A 339 2.01 14.51 -24.74
CA ARG A 339 2.77 15.28 -25.72
C ARG A 339 2.96 16.73 -25.27
N ASP A 340 1.91 17.35 -24.75
CA ASP A 340 1.93 18.75 -24.36
C ASP A 340 2.76 18.95 -23.08
N LEU A 341 2.70 18.01 -22.11
CA LEU A 341 3.60 17.97 -20.95
C LEU A 341 5.07 17.80 -21.35
N LEU A 342 5.38 16.93 -22.31
CA LEU A 342 6.73 16.79 -22.87
C LEU A 342 7.20 18.06 -23.57
N LYS A 343 6.33 18.75 -24.31
CA LYS A 343 6.65 20.02 -24.96
C LYS A 343 6.93 21.13 -23.95
N ILE A 344 6.15 21.23 -22.88
CA ILE A 344 6.40 22.18 -21.78
C ILE A 344 7.74 21.86 -21.11
N SER A 345 8.03 20.59 -20.88
CA SER A 345 9.29 20.14 -20.29
C SER A 345 10.50 20.50 -21.17
N LEU A 346 10.40 20.25 -22.49
CA LEU A 346 11.41 20.63 -23.47
C LEU A 346 11.58 22.15 -23.56
N HIS A 347 10.47 22.89 -23.58
CA HIS A 347 10.51 24.35 -23.61
C HIS A 347 11.21 24.92 -22.37
N THR A 348 10.97 24.32 -21.20
CA THR A 348 11.65 24.71 -19.95
C THR A 348 13.16 24.43 -20.05
N LEU A 349 13.56 23.26 -20.53
CA LEU A 349 14.97 22.89 -20.71
C LEU A 349 15.73 23.78 -21.71
N TYR A 350 15.08 24.18 -22.81
CA TYR A 350 15.75 24.98 -23.84
C TYR A 350 15.80 26.49 -23.54
N ASN A 351 15.06 26.96 -22.53
CA ASN A 351 14.94 28.39 -22.22
C ASN A 351 15.37 28.72 -20.77
N ASP A 352 16.14 27.84 -20.12
CA ASP A 352 16.61 27.98 -18.73
C ASP A 352 17.42 29.28 -18.50
N ASP A 353 18.03 29.83 -19.57
CA ASP A 353 18.86 31.03 -19.55
C ASP A 353 18.15 32.35 -19.96
N LEU A 354 16.84 32.33 -20.24
CA LEU A 354 16.11 33.53 -20.71
C LEU A 354 15.34 34.24 -19.59
N GLU A 355 15.09 35.55 -19.76
CA GLU A 355 14.57 36.54 -18.77
C GLU A 355 13.29 36.14 -17.99
N ASN A 356 12.62 35.04 -18.37
CA ASN A 356 11.44 34.51 -17.67
C ASN A 356 11.76 33.42 -16.62
N SER A 357 13.01 32.93 -16.53
CA SER A 357 13.40 31.87 -15.58
C SER A 357 13.29 32.30 -14.11
N GLY A 358 13.28 33.60 -13.82
CA GLY A 358 13.07 34.15 -12.47
C GLY A 358 11.62 34.13 -11.96
N GLN A 359 10.63 33.76 -12.79
CA GLN A 359 9.22 33.68 -12.36
C GLN A 359 8.87 32.34 -11.68
N ILE A 360 9.73 31.34 -11.81
CA ILE A 360 9.53 30.00 -11.26
C ILE A 360 10.60 29.78 -10.19
N ALA A 361 10.18 29.53 -8.95
CA ALA A 361 11.09 29.46 -7.80
C ALA A 361 12.09 28.29 -7.88
N ASP A 362 11.74 27.18 -8.54
CA ASP A 362 12.61 26.02 -8.77
C ASP A 362 12.28 25.29 -10.10
N PRO A 363 12.80 25.78 -11.23
CA PRO A 363 12.51 25.20 -12.56
C PRO A 363 12.90 23.73 -12.68
N SER A 364 14.00 23.33 -12.04
CA SER A 364 14.52 21.95 -12.07
C SER A 364 13.61 20.99 -11.32
N PHE A 365 13.13 21.36 -10.13
CA PHE A 365 12.15 20.57 -9.39
C PHE A 365 10.83 20.44 -10.15
N HIS A 366 10.28 21.54 -10.66
CA HIS A 366 9.02 21.52 -11.39
C HIS A 366 9.11 20.71 -12.70
N LEU A 367 10.23 20.81 -13.40
CA LEU A 367 10.52 19.98 -14.56
C LEU A 367 10.57 18.49 -14.21
N GLN A 368 11.27 18.12 -13.14
CA GLN A 368 11.30 16.75 -12.64
C GLN A 368 9.88 16.26 -12.33
N ARG A 369 9.02 17.09 -11.71
CA ARG A 369 7.62 16.73 -11.42
C ARG A 369 6.79 16.52 -12.67
N LEU A 370 6.92 17.39 -13.66
CA LEU A 370 6.22 17.24 -14.94
C LEU A 370 6.61 15.94 -15.63
N LEU A 371 7.89 15.59 -15.62
CA LEU A 371 8.38 14.34 -16.20
C LEU A 371 7.91 13.11 -15.40
N GLU A 372 7.89 13.17 -14.06
CA GLU A 372 7.34 12.10 -13.21
C GLU A 372 5.85 11.83 -13.53
N ILE A 373 5.05 12.88 -13.71
CA ILE A 373 3.63 12.77 -14.11
C ILE A 373 3.52 12.20 -15.52
N THR A 374 4.34 12.69 -16.45
CA THR A 374 4.35 12.24 -17.85
C THR A 374 4.63 10.75 -17.92
N VAL A 375 5.62 10.24 -17.18
CA VAL A 375 5.96 8.82 -17.15
C VAL A 375 4.79 7.96 -16.64
N GLN A 376 4.05 8.44 -15.64
CA GLN A 376 2.88 7.74 -15.11
C GLN A 376 1.70 7.71 -16.09
N LEU A 377 1.61 8.70 -16.97
CA LEU A 377 0.55 8.79 -17.97
C LEU A 377 0.85 7.93 -19.22
N ILE A 378 2.10 7.53 -19.46
CA ILE A 378 2.45 6.70 -20.62
C ILE A 378 1.77 5.33 -20.52
N PRO A 379 0.89 4.97 -21.48
CA PRO A 379 0.26 3.66 -21.50
C PRO A 379 1.32 2.59 -21.81
N HIS A 380 1.69 1.78 -20.81
CA HIS A 380 2.70 0.73 -20.96
C HIS A 380 2.05 -0.63 -21.24
N GLY A 381 1.22 -1.13 -20.30
CA GLY A 381 0.55 -2.42 -20.45
C GLY A 381 -0.61 -2.37 -21.45
N GLU A 382 -1.21 -1.21 -21.65
CA GLU A 382 -2.29 -0.97 -22.60
C GLU A 382 -1.77 -0.93 -24.05
N GLY A 383 -0.53 -0.46 -24.25
CA GLY A 383 0.14 -0.49 -25.55
C GLY A 383 0.34 -1.92 -26.06
N GLU A 384 0.80 -2.83 -25.19
CA GLU A 384 0.96 -4.25 -25.52
C GLU A 384 -0.37 -4.90 -25.95
N ILE A 385 -1.48 -4.49 -25.33
CA ILE A 385 -2.81 -5.03 -25.64
C ILE A 385 -3.32 -4.47 -26.96
N LEU A 386 -3.09 -3.18 -27.24
CA LEU A 386 -3.43 -2.59 -28.54
C LEU A 386 -2.65 -3.27 -29.68
N ASP A 387 -1.39 -3.62 -29.45
CA ASP A 387 -0.62 -4.42 -30.40
C ASP A 387 -1.20 -5.82 -30.55
N GLU A 388 -1.60 -6.50 -29.46
CA GLU A 388 -2.27 -7.80 -29.53
C GLU A 388 -3.62 -7.74 -30.26
N CYS A 389 -4.41 -6.68 -30.04
CA CYS A 389 -5.64 -6.41 -30.78
C CYS A 389 -5.36 -6.27 -32.29
N HIS A 390 -4.32 -5.52 -32.65
CA HIS A 390 -3.95 -5.31 -34.03
C HIS A 390 -3.48 -6.61 -34.69
N GLN A 391 -2.65 -7.39 -34.01
CA GLN A 391 -2.19 -8.70 -34.49
C GLN A 391 -3.35 -9.69 -34.65
N LEU A 392 -4.30 -9.70 -33.72
CA LEU A 392 -5.51 -10.52 -33.82
C LEU A 392 -6.35 -10.09 -35.03
N HIS A 393 -6.54 -8.79 -35.25
CA HIS A 393 -7.26 -8.27 -36.40
C HIS A 393 -6.62 -8.69 -37.73
N LEU A 394 -5.29 -8.60 -37.83
CA LEU A 394 -4.55 -9.04 -39.03
C LEU A 394 -4.76 -10.54 -39.30
N ARG A 395 -4.66 -11.39 -38.28
CA ARG A 395 -4.88 -12.85 -38.41
C ARG A 395 -6.31 -13.18 -38.85
N LEU A 396 -7.31 -12.50 -38.29
CA LEU A 396 -8.71 -12.68 -38.68
C LEU A 396 -8.94 -12.28 -40.14
N LYS A 397 -8.34 -11.17 -40.58
CA LYS A 397 -8.40 -10.72 -41.98
C LYS A 397 -7.73 -11.71 -42.93
N GLU A 398 -6.61 -12.30 -42.55
CA GLU A 398 -5.93 -13.35 -43.33
C GLU A 398 -6.80 -14.62 -43.44
N GLN A 399 -7.46 -15.04 -42.36
CA GLN A 399 -8.39 -16.18 -42.35
C GLN A 399 -9.62 -15.93 -43.23
N ASP A 400 -10.21 -14.73 -43.18
CA ASP A 400 -11.32 -14.35 -44.05
C ASP A 400 -10.91 -14.36 -45.53
N THR A 401 -9.70 -13.89 -45.83
CA THR A 401 -9.15 -13.89 -47.20
C THR A 401 -8.86 -15.32 -47.69
N ALA A 402 -8.35 -16.21 -46.82
CA ALA A 402 -8.10 -17.61 -47.13
C ALA A 402 -9.40 -18.41 -47.34
N ASN A 403 -10.44 -18.15 -46.53
CA ASN A 403 -11.75 -18.78 -46.66
C ASN A 403 -12.46 -18.34 -47.95
N THR A 404 -12.36 -17.06 -48.32
CA THR A 404 -12.95 -16.53 -49.57
C THR A 404 -12.26 -17.10 -50.83
N THR A 405 -10.96 -17.38 -50.75
CA THR A 405 -10.19 -17.98 -51.86
C THR A 405 -10.48 -19.48 -52.01
N ASN A 406 -10.76 -20.20 -50.92
CA ASN A 406 -11.16 -21.61 -50.94
C ASN A 406 -12.59 -21.84 -51.43
N GLU A 407 -13.51 -20.89 -51.25
CA GLU A 407 -14.87 -20.98 -51.83
C GLU A 407 -14.89 -20.79 -53.35
N MET A 408 -13.99 -19.97 -53.91
CA MET A 408 -13.88 -19.80 -55.37
C MET A 408 -13.22 -20.99 -56.09
N ASN A 409 -12.57 -21.90 -55.35
CA ASN A 409 -11.88 -23.07 -55.91
C ASN A 409 -12.65 -24.39 -55.73
N LYS A 410 -13.92 -24.37 -55.30
CA LYS A 410 -14.75 -25.59 -55.34
C LYS A 410 -15.12 -25.89 -56.80
N PRO A 411 -14.67 -27.03 -57.39
CA PRO A 411 -15.10 -27.40 -58.73
C PRO A 411 -16.59 -27.74 -58.68
N ASN A 412 -17.37 -27.10 -59.55
CA ASN A 412 -18.75 -27.50 -59.84
C ASN A 412 -18.74 -28.92 -60.40
N LEU A 413 -19.05 -29.90 -59.56
CA LEU A 413 -19.41 -31.25 -59.99
C LEU A 413 -20.83 -31.19 -60.56
N VAL A 414 -20.90 -31.27 -61.89
CA VAL A 414 -22.12 -31.56 -62.69
C VAL A 414 -22.44 -33.04 -62.58
#